data_AF-A0A6M7WMZ6-F1
#
_entry.id   AF-A0A6M7WMZ6-F1
#
_cell.length_a   1.000
_cell.length_b   1.000
_cell.length_c   1.000
_cell.angle_alpha   90.00
_cell.angle_beta   90.00
_cell.angle_gamma   90.00
#
_symmetry.space_group_name_H-M   'P 1'
#
loop_
_entity.id
_entity.type
_entity.pdbx_description
1 polymer ?
#
loop_
_entity_poly.entity_id
_entity_poly.type
_entity_poly.pdbx_seq_one_letter_code
_entity_poly.pdbx_strand_id
1 'polypeptide(L)'
;MAMNLRRGLFRVWVLITIAWFVAVGAFAYSTLQHRPNRMPVATRIMSGDKPVVEMLCSEARGKLGTDFSTSDTGVPGPWDDYTKLNVGTRCYYLMPAYRATYPEYASLSDDQLFGDYGLLSGVSVNPWPVIWRILVVGVSGSLALLLVGWLVLWAGAGFAKPRQPPPA
;
A
#
# COMPACT_ATOMS: atom_id res chain seq x y z
N MET A 1 48.03 -9.75 14.86
CA MET A 1 46.92 -9.00 15.48
C MET A 1 45.63 -9.78 15.28
N ALA A 2 45.32 -10.70 16.19
CA ALA A 2 44.08 -11.49 16.13
C ALA A 2 42.92 -10.60 16.59
N MET A 3 42.32 -9.86 15.66
CA MET A 3 41.15 -9.05 15.96
C MET A 3 40.03 -10.00 16.38
N ASN A 4 39.47 -9.79 17.59
CA ASN A 4 38.43 -10.61 18.23
C ASN A 4 37.35 -11.03 17.22
N LEU A 5 37.48 -12.22 16.62
CA LEU A 5 36.63 -12.70 15.54
C LEU A 5 35.15 -12.74 15.97
N ARG A 6 34.91 -13.07 17.24
CA ARG A 6 33.58 -13.01 17.88
C ARG A 6 32.98 -11.60 17.97
N ARG A 7 33.81 -10.57 18.21
CA ARG A 7 33.36 -9.16 18.26
C ARG A 7 33.20 -8.56 16.86
N GLY A 8 34.07 -8.93 15.92
CA GLY A 8 33.97 -8.49 14.52
C GLY A 8 32.72 -9.02 13.84
N LEU A 9 32.44 -10.31 14.03
CA LEU A 9 31.27 -10.96 13.45
C LEU A 9 29.94 -10.40 14.00
N PHE A 10 29.87 -10.13 15.30
CA PHE A 10 28.69 -9.49 15.90
C PHE A 10 28.44 -8.09 15.33
N ARG A 11 29.51 -7.29 15.16
CA ARG A 11 29.40 -5.95 14.55
C ARG A 11 28.93 -6.00 13.10
N VAL A 12 29.45 -6.93 12.30
CA VAL A 12 29.02 -7.12 10.91
C VAL A 12 27.57 -7.57 10.83
N TRP A 13 27.15 -8.49 11.70
CA TRP A 13 25.75 -8.93 11.78
C TRP A 13 24.80 -7.77 12.11
N VAL A 14 25.12 -6.96 13.13
CA VAL A 14 24.32 -5.77 13.48
C VAL A 14 24.21 -4.79 12.30
N LEU A 15 25.31 -4.53 11.59
CA LEU A 15 25.31 -3.64 10.43
C LEU A 15 24.43 -4.18 9.29
N ILE A 16 24.46 -5.48 9.02
CA ILE A 16 23.61 -6.12 8.00
C ILE A 16 22.13 -6.01 8.40
N THR A 17 21.78 -6.23 9.66
CA THR A 17 20.39 -6.11 10.14
C THR A 17 19.87 -4.68 10.02
N ILE A 18 20.69 -3.69 10.39
CA ILE A 18 20.33 -2.27 10.23
C ILE A 18 20.13 -1.92 8.75
N ALA A 19 21.06 -2.33 7.87
CA ALA A 19 20.95 -2.11 6.43
C ALA A 19 19.69 -2.77 5.84
N TRP A 20 19.31 -3.95 6.34
CA TRP A 20 18.07 -4.62 5.95
C TRP A 20 16.83 -3.80 6.34
N PHE A 21 16.75 -3.29 7.57
CA PHE A 21 15.64 -2.43 7.99
C PHE A 21 15.54 -1.15 7.14
N VAL A 22 16.68 -0.54 6.80
CA VAL A 22 16.71 0.63 5.90
C VAL A 22 16.20 0.25 4.50
N ALA A 23 16.62 -0.89 3.96
CA ALA A 23 16.15 -1.37 2.66
C ALA A 23 14.64 -1.68 2.64
N VAL A 24 14.12 -2.35 3.66
CA VAL A 24 12.68 -2.61 3.81
C VAL A 24 11.91 -1.31 3.99
N GLY A 25 12.44 -0.36 4.77
CA GLY A 25 11.86 0.97 4.94
C GLY A 25 11.79 1.73 3.61
N ALA A 26 12.88 1.74 2.84
CA ALA A 26 12.93 2.39 1.53
C ALA A 26 11.99 1.72 0.51
N PHE A 27 11.90 0.39 0.51
CA PHE A 27 10.98 -0.37 -0.35
C PHE A 27 9.51 -0.13 0.02
N ALA A 28 9.19 -0.12 1.31
CA ALA A 28 7.86 0.22 1.79
C ALA A 28 7.51 1.67 1.40
N TYR A 29 8.45 2.60 1.57
CA TYR A 29 8.28 4.00 1.22
C TYR A 29 8.03 4.20 -0.29
N SER A 30 8.82 3.56 -1.16
CA SER A 30 8.62 3.65 -2.62
C SER A 30 7.29 3.02 -3.06
N THR A 31 6.89 1.91 -2.44
CA THR A 31 5.59 1.25 -2.69
C THR A 31 4.42 2.14 -2.28
N LEU A 32 4.56 2.92 -1.20
CA LEU A 32 3.53 3.81 -0.70
C LEU A 32 3.51 5.16 -1.45
N GLN A 33 4.66 5.73 -1.79
CA GLN A 33 4.74 7.00 -2.53
C GLN A 33 4.17 6.91 -3.95
N HIS A 34 4.28 5.76 -4.62
CA HIS A 34 3.65 5.55 -5.93
C HIS A 34 2.12 5.36 -5.87
N ARG A 35 1.52 5.39 -4.67
CA ARG A 35 0.07 5.38 -4.47
C ARG A 35 -0.36 6.66 -3.73
N PRO A 36 -0.28 7.84 -4.37
CA PRO A 36 -0.71 9.07 -3.73
C PRO A 36 -2.20 8.94 -3.37
N ASN A 37 -2.48 9.08 -2.07
CA ASN A 37 -3.80 9.39 -1.51
C ASN A 37 -4.93 8.40 -1.81
N ARG A 38 -4.63 7.10 -1.91
CA ARG A 38 -5.67 6.07 -1.98
C ARG A 38 -6.11 5.65 -0.58
N MET A 39 -7.02 6.40 0.03
CA MET A 39 -7.66 5.96 1.27
C MET A 39 -8.48 4.68 1.01
N PRO A 40 -8.52 3.73 1.95
CA PRO A 40 -9.45 2.60 1.90
C PRO A 40 -10.89 3.08 1.76
N VAL A 41 -11.70 2.40 0.94
CA VAL A 41 -13.16 2.64 0.85
C VAL A 41 -13.78 2.71 2.26
N ALA A 42 -13.37 1.78 3.12
CA ALA A 42 -13.83 1.66 4.49
C ALA A 42 -13.58 2.93 5.35
N THR A 43 -12.46 3.63 5.16
CA THR A 43 -12.18 4.86 5.94
C THR A 43 -12.97 6.06 5.44
N ARG A 44 -13.31 6.13 4.14
CA ARG A 44 -14.24 7.17 3.63
C ARG A 44 -15.68 6.90 4.04
N ILE A 45 -16.12 5.65 4.01
CA ILE A 45 -17.45 5.27 4.50
C ILE A 45 -17.56 5.55 6.01
N MET A 46 -16.51 5.28 6.79
CA MET A 46 -16.48 5.61 8.23
C MET A 46 -16.39 7.12 8.51
N SER A 47 -15.84 7.94 7.60
CA SER A 47 -15.86 9.41 7.73
C SER A 47 -17.19 10.04 7.33
N GLY A 48 -18.15 9.25 6.83
CA GLY A 48 -19.43 9.73 6.32
C GLY A 48 -19.37 10.27 4.89
N ASP A 49 -18.22 10.13 4.22
CA ASP A 49 -18.07 10.53 2.82
C ASP A 49 -18.74 9.52 1.91
N LYS A 50 -19.64 10.02 1.05
CA LYS A 50 -20.33 9.20 0.06
C LYS A 50 -19.32 8.76 -1.01
N PRO A 51 -19.23 7.45 -1.33
CA PRO A 51 -18.34 7.01 -2.40
C PRO A 51 -18.84 7.55 -3.74
N VAL A 52 -17.92 8.09 -4.53
CA VAL A 52 -18.21 8.72 -5.84
C VAL A 52 -17.43 8.02 -6.94
N VAL A 53 -18.08 7.76 -8.08
CA VAL A 53 -17.45 7.15 -9.25
C VAL A 53 -16.83 8.25 -10.12
N GLU A 54 -15.57 8.09 -10.52
CA GLU A 54 -14.88 9.07 -11.34
C GLU A 54 -14.67 8.56 -12.77
N MET A 55 -14.95 9.40 -13.76
CA MET A 55 -14.68 9.12 -15.17
C MET A 55 -14.35 10.40 -15.95
N LEU A 56 -13.95 10.26 -17.20
CA LEU A 56 -13.81 11.41 -18.10
C LEU A 56 -15.20 11.96 -18.42
N CYS A 57 -15.35 13.28 -18.35
CA CYS A 57 -16.62 13.92 -18.70
C CYS A 57 -17.03 13.67 -20.16
N SER A 58 -16.09 13.32 -21.05
CA SER A 58 -16.37 12.91 -22.43
C SER A 58 -17.05 11.53 -22.55
N GLU A 59 -16.91 10.68 -21.52
CA GLU A 59 -17.48 9.32 -21.46
C GLU A 59 -18.69 9.25 -20.52
N ALA A 60 -18.96 10.36 -19.81
CA ALA A 60 -20.07 10.52 -18.91
C ALA A 60 -21.43 10.52 -19.66
N ARG A 61 -22.39 9.78 -19.13
CA ARG A 61 -23.77 9.73 -19.61
C ARG A 61 -24.67 10.60 -18.72
N GLY A 62 -25.74 11.14 -19.28
CA GLY A 62 -26.69 11.99 -18.53
C GLY A 62 -26.30 13.47 -18.56
N LYS A 63 -26.70 14.21 -17.52
CA LYS A 63 -26.63 15.67 -17.47
C LYS A 63 -25.72 16.17 -16.34
N LEU A 64 -24.71 16.96 -16.68
CA LEU A 64 -23.88 17.71 -15.74
C LEU A 64 -24.74 18.65 -14.89
N GLY A 65 -24.46 18.70 -13.58
CA GLY A 65 -25.22 19.48 -12.61
C GLY A 65 -26.55 18.81 -12.21
N THR A 66 -26.79 17.56 -12.61
CA THR A 66 -27.95 16.77 -12.20
C THR A 66 -27.57 15.33 -11.89
N ASP A 67 -27.00 14.63 -12.88
CA ASP A 67 -26.62 13.22 -12.75
C ASP A 67 -25.16 13.06 -12.32
N PHE A 68 -24.30 14.00 -12.73
CA PHE A 68 -22.88 14.04 -12.35
C PHE A 68 -22.39 15.47 -12.14
N SER A 69 -21.28 15.61 -11.43
CA SER A 69 -20.65 16.88 -11.08
C SER A 69 -19.17 16.92 -11.48
N THR A 70 -18.64 18.11 -11.66
CA THR A 70 -17.20 18.38 -11.79
C THR A 70 -16.48 18.49 -10.44
N SER A 71 -17.21 18.56 -9.32
CA SER A 71 -16.62 18.48 -7.98
C SER A 71 -16.29 17.04 -7.63
N ASP A 72 -15.14 16.86 -7.00
CA ASP A 72 -14.67 15.63 -6.35
C ASP A 72 -15.63 15.08 -5.28
N THR A 73 -16.58 15.88 -4.79
CA THR A 73 -17.66 15.43 -3.90
C THR A 73 -18.78 14.69 -4.63
N GLY A 74 -18.83 14.77 -5.97
CA GLY A 74 -19.92 14.21 -6.79
C GLY A 74 -21.28 14.88 -6.59
N VAL A 75 -21.38 15.90 -5.73
CA VAL A 75 -22.62 16.61 -5.45
C VAL A 75 -22.84 17.69 -6.50
N PRO A 76 -23.96 17.68 -7.24
CA PRO A 76 -24.24 18.74 -8.20
C PRO A 76 -24.39 20.12 -7.56
N GLY A 77 -23.82 21.15 -8.19
CA GLY A 77 -23.90 22.51 -7.67
C GLY A 77 -23.58 23.61 -8.70
N PRO A 78 -23.58 24.89 -8.29
CA PRO A 78 -23.41 26.03 -9.20
C PRO A 78 -22.07 26.08 -9.97
N TRP A 79 -21.09 25.26 -9.58
CA TRP A 79 -19.81 25.09 -10.27
C TRP A 79 -19.91 24.21 -11.52
N ASP A 80 -21.00 23.47 -11.67
CA ASP A 80 -21.22 22.54 -12.77
C ASP A 80 -21.68 23.29 -14.03
N ASP A 81 -20.68 23.63 -14.84
CA ASP A 81 -20.86 24.43 -16.04
C ASP A 81 -20.23 23.75 -17.25
N TYR A 82 -21.04 23.46 -18.26
CA TYR A 82 -20.61 22.85 -19.51
C TYR A 82 -19.57 23.69 -20.26
N THR A 83 -19.57 25.02 -20.07
CA THR A 83 -18.62 25.91 -20.73
C THR A 83 -17.19 25.75 -20.18
N LYS A 84 -17.04 25.07 -19.03
CA LYS A 84 -15.76 24.79 -18.38
C LYS A 84 -15.25 23.36 -18.61
N LEU A 85 -15.98 22.54 -19.37
CA LEU A 85 -15.51 21.20 -19.74
C LEU A 85 -14.42 21.31 -20.80
N ASN A 86 -13.21 20.87 -20.44
CA ASN A 86 -12.09 20.72 -21.35
C ASN A 86 -11.82 19.24 -21.61
N VAL A 87 -11.01 18.96 -22.63
CA VAL A 87 -10.48 17.61 -22.86
C VAL A 87 -9.67 17.16 -21.64
N GLY A 88 -10.10 16.05 -21.03
CA GLY A 88 -9.48 15.51 -19.82
C GLY A 88 -10.14 15.93 -18.50
N THR A 89 -11.20 16.75 -18.53
CA THR A 89 -11.96 17.06 -17.30
C THR A 89 -12.59 15.77 -16.74
N ARG A 90 -12.44 15.57 -15.43
CA ARG A 90 -13.01 14.44 -14.69
C ARG A 90 -14.37 14.84 -14.13
N CYS A 91 -15.31 13.91 -14.23
CA CYS A 91 -16.67 14.02 -13.73
C CYS A 91 -16.91 12.92 -12.70
N TYR A 92 -17.68 13.27 -11.68
CA TYR A 92 -17.92 12.48 -10.48
C TYR A 92 -19.41 12.20 -10.34
N TYR A 93 -19.75 10.93 -10.12
CA TYR A 93 -21.12 10.49 -9.87
C TYR A 93 -21.28 10.03 -8.43
N LEU A 94 -22.39 10.43 -7.81
CA LEU A 94 -22.87 9.72 -6.64
C LEU A 94 -23.38 8.33 -7.05
N MET A 95 -23.18 7.33 -6.20
CA MET A 95 -23.55 5.94 -6.52
C MET A 95 -25.00 5.74 -7.00
N PRO A 96 -26.02 6.38 -6.39
CA PRO A 96 -27.40 6.23 -6.87
C PRO A 96 -27.59 6.78 -8.29
N ALA A 97 -26.97 7.92 -8.61
CA ALA A 97 -27.04 8.54 -9.95
C ALA A 97 -26.27 7.72 -10.98
N TYR A 98 -25.09 7.18 -10.60
CA TYR A 98 -24.34 6.28 -11.45
C TYR A 98 -25.15 5.05 -11.84
N ARG A 99 -25.77 4.36 -10.87
CA ARG A 99 -26.60 3.17 -11.13
C ARG A 99 -27.85 3.47 -11.97
N ALA A 100 -28.43 4.65 -11.83
CA ALA A 100 -29.54 5.09 -12.67
C ALA A 100 -29.11 5.31 -14.13
N THR A 101 -27.87 5.76 -14.34
CA THR A 101 -27.34 6.13 -15.66
C THR A 101 -26.68 4.94 -16.39
N TYR A 102 -26.13 3.99 -15.63
CA TYR A 102 -25.47 2.78 -16.13
C TYR A 102 -26.16 1.52 -15.56
N PRO A 103 -27.37 1.18 -16.04
CA PRO A 103 -28.13 0.04 -15.53
C PRO A 103 -27.39 -1.29 -15.71
N GLU A 104 -26.45 -1.39 -16.65
CA GLU A 104 -25.59 -2.57 -16.85
C GLU A 104 -24.76 -2.93 -15.61
N TYR A 105 -24.52 -1.98 -14.72
CA TYR A 105 -23.77 -2.17 -13.47
C TYR A 105 -24.67 -2.12 -12.22
N ALA A 106 -25.99 -1.98 -12.38
CA ALA A 106 -26.91 -1.84 -11.25
C ALA A 106 -26.97 -3.10 -10.37
N SER A 107 -26.74 -4.28 -10.93
CA SER A 107 -26.73 -5.57 -10.22
C SER A 107 -25.41 -5.90 -9.52
N LEU A 108 -24.34 -5.14 -9.80
CA LEU A 108 -23.04 -5.37 -9.16
C LEU A 108 -23.04 -4.78 -7.75
N SER A 109 -22.41 -5.50 -6.82
CA SER A 109 -22.15 -4.95 -5.50
C SER A 109 -21.13 -3.81 -5.59
N ASP A 110 -21.19 -2.89 -4.63
CA ASP A 110 -20.23 -1.79 -4.51
C ASP A 110 -18.78 -2.32 -4.56
N ASP A 111 -18.49 -3.40 -3.84
CA ASP A 111 -17.16 -4.02 -3.81
C ASP A 111 -16.70 -4.54 -5.18
N GLN A 112 -17.60 -5.10 -5.99
CA GLN A 112 -17.27 -5.57 -7.34
C GLN A 112 -17.04 -4.40 -8.30
N LEU A 113 -17.89 -3.37 -8.20
CA LEU A 113 -17.78 -2.16 -9.02
C LEU A 113 -16.47 -1.41 -8.74
N PHE A 114 -16.07 -1.36 -7.48
CA PHE A 114 -14.83 -0.70 -7.04
C PHE A 114 -13.59 -1.58 -7.16
N GLY A 115 -13.75 -2.90 -7.00
CA GLY A 115 -12.68 -3.89 -6.99
C GLY A 115 -12.17 -4.25 -8.38
N ASP A 116 -13.07 -4.69 -9.24
CA ASP A 116 -12.72 -5.32 -10.52
C ASP A 116 -12.64 -4.30 -11.66
N TYR A 117 -13.45 -3.24 -11.61
CA TYR A 117 -13.56 -2.26 -12.70
C TYR A 117 -12.72 -0.99 -12.49
N GLY A 118 -12.13 -0.80 -11.30
CA GLY A 118 -11.18 0.29 -11.05
C GLY A 118 -11.76 1.69 -11.23
N LEU A 119 -13.07 1.86 -11.14
CA LEU A 119 -13.82 3.10 -11.44
C LEU A 119 -13.64 4.23 -10.41
N LEU A 120 -12.71 4.06 -9.46
CA LEU A 120 -12.31 5.07 -8.50
C LEU A 120 -10.88 5.52 -8.81
N SER A 121 -10.74 6.78 -9.21
CA SER A 121 -9.48 7.48 -9.00
C SER A 121 -9.41 7.86 -7.51
N GLY A 122 -8.28 7.54 -6.87
CA GLY A 122 -8.05 7.91 -5.45
C GLY A 122 -8.60 6.94 -4.39
N VAL A 123 -9.00 5.71 -4.74
CA VAL A 123 -9.39 4.70 -3.74
C VAL A 123 -8.70 3.38 -4.02
N SER A 124 -7.97 2.86 -3.03
CA SER A 124 -7.40 1.52 -3.12
C SER A 124 -8.37 0.59 -2.44
N VAL A 125 -8.96 -0.30 -3.23
CA VAL A 125 -9.64 -1.48 -2.70
C VAL A 125 -8.63 -2.31 -1.92
N ASN A 126 -8.93 -2.43 -0.63
CA ASN A 126 -8.25 -3.17 0.42
C ASN A 126 -6.73 -2.94 0.57
N PRO A 127 -6.24 -2.20 1.59
CA PRO A 127 -4.80 -2.07 1.85
C PRO A 127 -4.18 -3.35 2.43
N TRP A 128 -5.00 -4.29 2.94
CA TRP A 128 -4.52 -5.47 3.64
C TRP A 128 -3.52 -6.33 2.86
N PRO A 129 -3.68 -6.60 1.55
CA PRO A 129 -2.72 -7.38 0.79
C PRO A 129 -1.35 -6.70 0.68
N VAL A 130 -1.30 -5.36 0.60
CA VAL A 130 -0.04 -4.60 0.54
C VAL A 130 0.63 -4.60 1.91
N ILE A 131 -0.13 -4.33 2.96
CA ILE A 131 0.35 -4.40 4.35
C ILE A 131 0.88 -5.79 4.65
N TRP A 132 0.13 -6.85 4.33
CA TRP A 132 0.54 -8.24 4.52
C TRP A 132 1.81 -8.57 3.75
N ARG A 133 1.97 -8.11 2.49
CA ARG A 133 3.21 -8.34 1.74
C ARG A 133 4.41 -7.67 2.40
N ILE A 134 4.27 -6.42 2.84
CA ILE A 134 5.34 -5.70 3.55
C ILE A 134 5.68 -6.40 4.88
N LEU A 135 4.66 -6.80 5.64
CA LEU A 135 4.82 -7.54 6.89
C LEU A 135 5.51 -8.87 6.67
N VAL A 136 5.05 -9.66 5.71
CA VAL A 136 5.63 -10.97 5.39
C VAL A 136 7.07 -10.82 4.98
N VAL A 137 7.39 -9.93 4.04
CA VAL A 137 8.78 -9.71 3.57
C VAL A 137 9.67 -9.19 4.69
N GLY A 138 9.19 -8.23 5.48
CA GLY A 138 9.95 -7.65 6.59
C GLY A 138 10.22 -8.67 7.69
N VAL A 139 9.19 -9.41 8.11
CA VAL A 139 9.28 -10.42 9.18
C VAL A 139 10.08 -11.64 8.72
N SER A 140 9.84 -12.14 7.50
CA SER A 140 10.58 -13.30 6.96
C SER A 140 12.06 -12.99 6.79
N GLY A 141 12.40 -11.81 6.27
CA GLY A 141 13.79 -11.38 6.12
C GLY A 141 14.48 -11.20 7.47
N SER A 142 13.79 -10.63 8.46
CA SER A 142 14.32 -10.47 9.82
C SER A 142 14.55 -11.82 10.50
N LEU A 143 13.62 -12.76 10.37
CA LEU A 143 13.76 -14.13 10.90
C LEU A 143 14.93 -14.88 10.24
N ALA A 144 15.09 -14.74 8.91
CA ALA A 144 16.20 -15.35 8.19
C ALA A 144 17.55 -14.80 8.67
N LEU A 145 17.68 -13.48 8.84
CA LEU A 145 18.90 -12.85 9.36
C LEU A 145 19.21 -13.26 10.81
N LEU A 146 18.17 -13.46 11.62
CA LEU A 146 18.32 -13.92 13.00
C LEU A 146 18.77 -15.38 13.04
N LEU A 147 18.17 -16.26 12.22
CA LEU A 147 18.58 -17.65 12.06
C LEU A 147 20.02 -17.77 11.56
N VAL A 148 20.41 -16.98 10.56
CA VAL A 148 21.79 -16.96 10.05
C VAL A 148 22.75 -16.49 11.15
N GLY A 149 22.45 -15.38 11.83
CA GLY A 149 23.26 -14.90 12.95
C GLY A 149 23.41 -15.94 14.06
N TRP A 150 22.32 -16.63 14.41
CA TRP A 150 22.30 -17.70 15.40
C TRP A 150 23.17 -18.89 14.98
N LEU A 151 23.04 -19.37 13.74
CA LEU A 151 23.82 -20.48 13.21
C LEU A 151 25.33 -20.17 13.18
N VAL A 152 25.71 -18.95 12.83
CA VAL A 152 27.14 -18.56 12.82
C VAL A 152 27.68 -18.45 14.25
N LEU A 153 26.90 -17.92 15.20
CA LEU A 153 27.28 -17.92 16.62
C LEU A 153 27.41 -19.34 17.18
N TRP A 154 26.48 -20.23 16.84
CA TRP A 154 26.49 -21.63 17.25
C TRP A 154 27.71 -22.37 16.69
N ALA A 155 28.01 -22.21 15.39
CA ALA A 155 29.21 -22.76 14.78
C ALA A 155 30.49 -22.23 15.46
N GLY A 156 30.59 -20.91 15.68
CA GLY A 156 31.75 -20.30 16.34
C GLY A 156 31.92 -20.63 17.84
N ALA A 157 30.84 -21.07 18.50
CA ALA A 157 30.87 -21.56 19.88
C ALA A 157 31.27 -23.03 19.95
N GLY A 158 30.78 -23.88 19.03
CA GLY A 158 31.05 -25.32 18.99
C GLY A 158 32.51 -25.69 18.70
N PHE A 159 33.28 -24.82 18.01
CA PHE A 159 34.71 -25.04 17.76
C PHE A 159 35.64 -24.51 18.86
N ALA A 160 35.12 -24.04 20.00
CA ALA A 160 35.97 -23.59 21.11
C ALA A 160 36.63 -24.80 21.81
N LYS A 161 37.88 -25.10 21.45
CA LYS A 161 38.70 -26.13 22.13
C LYS A 161 38.74 -25.86 23.64
N PRO A 162 38.44 -26.85 24.51
CA PRO A 162 38.75 -26.74 25.93
C PRO A 162 40.26 -26.52 26.08
N ARG A 163 40.66 -25.52 26.87
CA ARG A 163 42.08 -25.30 27.18
C ARG A 163 42.57 -26.52 27.94
N GLN A 164 43.56 -27.24 27.39
CA GLN A 164 44.26 -28.28 28.14
C GLN A 164 44.92 -27.64 29.37
N PRO A 165 44.70 -28.18 30.57
CA PRO A 165 45.42 -27.73 31.75
C PRO A 165 46.93 -27.99 31.57
N PRO A 166 47.81 -27.13 32.12
CA PRO A 166 49.25 -27.32 32.00
C PRO A 166 49.66 -28.67 32.61
N PRO A 167 50.63 -29.38 31.99
CA PRO A 167 51.15 -30.63 32.54
C PRO A 167 51.78 -30.36 33.91
N ALA A 168 51.41 -31.18 34.89
CA ALA A 168 52.04 -31.23 36.21
C ALA A 168 53.31 -32.09 36.17
#